data_AF-A0A353DZJ0-F1
#
_entry.id   AF-A0A353DZJ0-F1
#
_cell.length_a   1.000
_cell.length_b   1.000
_cell.length_c   1.000
_cell.angle_alpha   90.00
_cell.angle_beta   90.00
_cell.angle_gamma   90.00
#
_symmetry.space_group_name_H-M   'P 1'
#
loop_
_entity.id
_entity.type
_entity.pdbx_description
1 polymer ?
#
loop_
_entity_poly.entity_id
_entity_poly.type
_entity_poly.pdbx_seq_one_letter_code
_entity_poly.pdbx_strand_id
1 'polypeptide(L)'
;MSEQARGGVVKKVFLWLLFIGLVSGGWWAWQQPEIRQKVEDYRWYQENADPELYQSVQWWDGEIVKVLDGNWVYVKIQEGFVYALRIRGLEAPTLAVRLSDDTLELGQQAKAFLEELILKKPVRFQSIEMSDIRYGHGYVEFEGRTLVMDMIESGLARLKRSELTHLKRETLFALLDAERKAQADGLGVWAEGLDINWTVGDYSETEVVPAAE
;
A
#
# COMPACT_ATOMS: atom_id res chain seq x y z
N MET A 1 3.56 -58.24 31.20
CA MET A 1 2.87 -57.05 30.62
C MET A 1 2.44 -57.42 29.21
N SER A 2 1.14 -57.49 28.94
CA SER A 2 0.59 -57.95 27.67
C SER A 2 1.02 -57.06 26.50
N GLU A 3 1.18 -57.63 25.31
CA GLU A 3 1.53 -56.92 24.06
C GLU A 3 0.64 -55.69 23.80
N GLN A 4 -0.63 -55.73 24.21
CA GLN A 4 -1.56 -54.61 24.14
C GLN A 4 -1.10 -53.36 24.92
N ALA A 5 -0.50 -53.53 26.11
CA ALA A 5 0.01 -52.40 26.90
C ALA A 5 1.25 -51.77 26.26
N ARG A 6 2.09 -52.58 25.58
CA ARG A 6 3.31 -52.12 24.90
C ARG A 6 2.98 -51.33 23.63
N GLY A 7 2.00 -51.78 22.85
CA GLY A 7 1.51 -51.05 21.67
C GLY A 7 0.88 -49.68 21.99
N GLY A 8 0.16 -49.57 23.12
CA GLY A 8 -0.40 -48.30 23.58
C GLY A 8 0.66 -47.27 24.00
N VAL A 9 1.75 -47.71 24.62
CA VAL A 9 2.88 -46.83 25.01
C VAL A 9 3.65 -46.36 23.79
N VAL A 10 3.95 -47.24 22.83
CA VAL A 10 4.64 -46.87 21.58
C VAL A 10 3.83 -45.85 20.78
N LYS A 11 2.51 -46.03 20.68
CA LYS A 11 1.63 -45.06 20.00
C LYS A 11 1.63 -43.69 20.68
N LYS A 12 1.63 -43.64 22.02
CA LYS A 12 1.73 -42.39 22.78
C LYS A 12 3.08 -41.69 22.57
N VAL A 13 4.18 -42.43 22.61
CA VAL A 13 5.52 -41.87 22.36
C VAL A 13 5.63 -41.32 20.95
N PHE A 14 5.11 -42.05 19.95
CA PHE A 14 5.06 -41.57 18.56
C PHE A 14 4.25 -40.28 18.42
N LEU A 15 3.06 -40.20 19.03
CA LEU A 15 2.23 -38.99 19.03
C LEU A 15 2.95 -37.81 19.70
N TRP A 16 3.65 -38.03 20.81
CA TRP A 16 4.44 -37.00 21.49
C TRP A 16 5.60 -36.50 20.63
N LEU A 17 6.33 -37.38 19.94
CA LEU A 17 7.40 -36.99 19.03
C LEU A 17 6.87 -36.17 17.84
N LEU A 18 5.70 -36.55 17.31
CA LEU A 18 5.05 -35.82 16.21
C LEU A 18 4.60 -34.43 16.69
N PHE A 19 4.05 -34.33 17.89
CA PHE A 19 3.68 -33.05 18.51
C PHE A 19 4.92 -32.16 18.77
N ILE A 20 6.00 -32.70 19.34
CA ILE A 20 7.25 -31.97 19.55
C ILE A 20 7.82 -31.50 18.21
N GLY A 21 7.78 -32.34 17.18
CA GLY A 21 8.19 -31.98 15.82
C GLY A 21 7.38 -30.81 15.25
N LEU A 22 6.06 -30.84 15.42
CA LEU A 22 5.17 -29.73 14.99
C LEU A 22 5.43 -28.45 15.76
N VAL A 23 5.57 -28.52 17.09
CA VAL A 23 5.85 -27.35 17.94
C VAL A 23 7.23 -26.77 17.63
N SER A 24 8.25 -27.61 17.46
CA SER A 24 9.61 -27.18 17.14
C SER A 24 9.68 -26.58 15.73
N GLY A 25 9.00 -27.19 14.76
CA GLY A 25 8.88 -26.67 13.40
C GLY A 25 8.13 -25.34 13.36
N GLY A 26 7.03 -25.22 14.10
CA GLY A 26 6.27 -23.97 14.25
C GLY A 26 7.09 -22.87 14.93
N TRP A 27 7.83 -23.20 15.98
CA TRP A 27 8.75 -22.27 16.64
C TRP A 27 9.85 -21.80 15.70
N TRP A 28 10.48 -22.70 14.95
CA TRP A 28 11.50 -22.34 13.96
C TRP A 28 10.94 -21.44 12.85
N ALA A 29 9.74 -21.76 12.33
CA ALA A 29 9.05 -20.91 11.37
C ALA A 29 8.75 -19.51 11.95
N TRP A 30 8.36 -19.42 13.22
CA TRP A 30 8.10 -18.14 13.89
C TRP A 30 9.34 -17.25 14.09
N GLN A 31 10.54 -17.84 14.04
CA GLN A 31 11.79 -17.08 14.05
C GLN A 31 12.09 -16.42 12.71
N GLN A 32 11.44 -16.84 11.61
CA GLN A 32 11.63 -16.22 10.31
C GLN A 32 10.87 -14.89 10.22
N PRO A 33 11.55 -13.74 10.00
CA PRO A 33 10.91 -12.43 9.93
C PRO A 33 9.80 -12.36 8.88
N GLU A 34 10.01 -13.00 7.72
CA GLU A 34 9.03 -13.05 6.63
C GLU A 34 7.70 -13.71 7.04
N ILE A 35 7.78 -14.78 7.83
CA ILE A 35 6.59 -15.50 8.30
C ILE A 35 5.83 -14.63 9.30
N ARG A 36 6.55 -13.96 10.20
CA ARG A 36 5.96 -13.05 11.18
C ARG A 36 5.23 -11.89 10.51
N GLN A 37 5.87 -11.23 9.56
CA GLN A 37 5.26 -10.14 8.79
C GLN A 37 3.99 -10.59 8.07
N LYS A 38 4.00 -11.74 7.40
CA LYS A 38 2.80 -12.26 6.72
C LYS A 38 1.64 -12.56 7.68
N VAL A 39 1.94 -13.03 8.89
CA VAL A 39 0.93 -13.24 9.93
C VAL A 39 0.38 -11.92 10.44
N GLU A 40 1.24 -10.91 10.64
CA GLU A 40 0.85 -9.55 11.03
C GLU A 40 -0.02 -8.89 9.95
N ASP A 41 0.35 -9.00 8.68
CA ASP A 41 -0.43 -8.50 7.55
C ASP A 41 -1.82 -9.16 7.46
N TYR A 42 -1.88 -10.48 7.66
CA TYR A 42 -3.15 -11.20 7.71
C TYR A 42 -4.02 -10.79 8.89
N ARG A 43 -3.42 -10.61 10.06
CA ARG A 43 -4.13 -10.11 11.23
C ARG A 43 -4.69 -8.72 10.97
N TRP A 44 -3.86 -7.81 10.45
CA TRP A 44 -4.26 -6.45 10.12
C TRP A 44 -5.42 -6.44 9.11
N TYR A 45 -5.36 -7.27 8.06
CA TYR A 45 -6.45 -7.40 7.09
C TYR A 45 -7.77 -7.82 7.77
N GLN A 46 -7.74 -8.81 8.66
CA GLN A 46 -8.96 -9.27 9.34
C GLN A 46 -9.56 -8.23 10.28
N GLU A 47 -8.72 -7.34 10.84
CA GLU A 47 -9.15 -6.28 11.75
C GLU A 47 -9.65 -5.03 11.02
N ASN A 48 -9.19 -4.78 9.77
CA ASN A 48 -9.41 -3.50 9.08
C ASN A 48 -10.13 -3.61 7.73
N ALA A 49 -10.30 -4.81 7.16
CA ALA A 49 -10.91 -4.94 5.84
C ALA A 49 -12.36 -4.45 5.85
N ASP A 50 -12.66 -3.56 4.92
CA ASP A 50 -14.00 -3.02 4.68
C ASP A 50 -14.32 -3.13 3.20
N PRO A 51 -14.76 -4.31 2.72
CA PRO A 51 -15.00 -4.53 1.30
C PRO A 51 -16.05 -3.61 0.72
N GLU A 52 -16.99 -3.10 1.51
CA GLU A 52 -18.13 -2.28 1.06
C GLU A 52 -17.72 -0.83 0.78
N LEU A 53 -16.63 -0.38 1.39
CA LEU A 53 -16.09 0.95 1.18
C LEU A 53 -15.77 1.18 -0.31
N TYR A 54 -16.35 2.27 -0.85
CA TYR A 54 -16.23 2.71 -2.25
C TYR A 54 -16.77 1.77 -3.33
N GLN A 55 -17.51 0.69 -2.99
CA GLN A 55 -18.12 -0.18 -4.01
C GLN A 55 -19.11 0.56 -4.94
N SER A 56 -19.78 1.59 -4.43
CA SER A 56 -20.72 2.42 -5.19
C SER A 56 -20.04 3.52 -6.01
N VAL A 57 -18.73 3.72 -5.85
CA VAL A 57 -18.00 4.79 -6.54
C VAL A 57 -17.71 4.36 -7.98
N GLN A 58 -18.24 5.14 -8.91
CA GLN A 58 -18.10 4.88 -10.34
C GLN A 58 -16.66 5.12 -10.82
N TRP A 59 -16.21 4.27 -11.74
CA TRP A 59 -15.00 4.46 -12.53
C TRP A 59 -15.28 5.31 -13.76
N TRP A 60 -14.37 6.24 -14.05
CA TRP A 60 -14.42 7.18 -15.16
C TRP A 60 -13.20 6.99 -16.04
N ASP A 61 -13.35 7.29 -17.33
CA ASP A 61 -12.23 7.36 -18.26
C ASP A 61 -11.71 8.80 -18.34
N GLY A 62 -10.40 8.97 -18.44
CA GLY A 62 -9.78 10.28 -18.59
C GLY A 62 -8.37 10.21 -19.14
N GLU A 63 -7.75 11.36 -19.32
CA GLU A 63 -6.36 11.50 -19.75
C GLU A 63 -5.57 12.27 -18.69
N ILE A 64 -4.37 11.80 -18.34
CA ILE A 64 -3.48 12.54 -17.45
C ILE A 64 -2.89 13.72 -18.21
N VAL A 65 -3.22 14.94 -17.79
CA VAL A 65 -2.75 16.17 -18.46
C VAL A 65 -1.61 16.85 -17.71
N LYS A 66 -1.39 16.50 -16.44
CA LYS A 66 -0.30 17.02 -15.61
C LYS A 66 0.02 16.06 -14.47
N VAL A 67 1.29 15.96 -14.11
CA VAL A 67 1.76 15.34 -12.86
C VAL A 67 2.34 16.46 -11.99
N LEU A 68 1.87 16.60 -10.75
CA LEU A 68 2.45 17.58 -9.82
C LEU A 68 3.67 17.02 -9.09
N ASP A 69 3.50 15.84 -8.51
CA ASP A 69 4.50 15.07 -7.77
C ASP A 69 4.09 13.58 -7.77
N GLY A 70 4.75 12.75 -6.96
CA GLY A 70 4.44 11.33 -6.84
C GLY A 70 3.07 10.99 -6.25
N ASN A 71 2.32 11.96 -5.71
CA ASN A 71 1.02 11.76 -5.10
C ASN A 71 -0.14 12.37 -5.91
N TRP A 72 0.13 13.40 -6.70
CA TRP A 72 -0.91 14.23 -7.32
C TRP A 72 -0.81 14.29 -8.84
N VAL A 73 -1.95 14.05 -9.50
CA VAL A 73 -2.11 14.14 -10.95
C VAL A 73 -3.33 14.98 -11.32
N TYR A 74 -3.33 15.54 -12.52
CA TYR A 74 -4.51 16.16 -13.12
C TYR A 74 -5.06 15.25 -14.20
N VAL A 75 -6.33 14.89 -14.08
CA VAL A 75 -7.05 14.05 -15.03
C VAL A 75 -8.09 14.88 -15.75
N LYS A 76 -8.07 14.84 -17.08
CA LYS A 76 -9.07 15.47 -17.95
C LYS A 76 -10.06 14.43 -18.44
N ILE A 77 -11.35 14.65 -18.21
CA ILE A 77 -12.42 13.79 -18.74
C ILE A 77 -12.87 14.26 -20.13
N GLN A 78 -13.66 13.44 -20.83
CA GLN A 78 -14.10 13.69 -22.20
C GLN A 78 -14.88 15.01 -22.34
N GLU A 79 -15.64 15.36 -21.32
CA GLU A 79 -16.43 16.59 -21.19
C GLU A 79 -15.55 17.85 -21.06
N GLY A 80 -14.23 17.68 -20.95
CA GLY A 80 -13.25 18.76 -20.93
C GLY A 80 -12.92 19.29 -19.54
N PHE A 81 -13.60 18.82 -18.49
CA PHE A 81 -13.27 19.15 -17.10
C PHE A 81 -11.94 18.52 -16.68
N VAL A 82 -11.21 19.24 -15.84
CA VAL A 82 -9.96 18.78 -15.26
C VAL A 82 -10.12 18.66 -13.75
N TYR A 83 -9.74 17.50 -13.22
CA TYR A 83 -9.74 17.16 -11.80
C TYR A 83 -8.31 17.05 -11.31
N ALA A 84 -8.00 17.69 -10.18
CA ALA A 84 -6.78 17.44 -9.44
C ALA A 84 -7.03 16.28 -8.47
N LEU A 85 -6.30 15.18 -8.64
CA LEU A 85 -6.52 13.93 -7.94
C LEU A 85 -5.29 13.53 -7.13
N ARG A 86 -5.47 13.35 -5.82
CA ARG A 86 -4.51 12.67 -4.94
C ARG A 86 -4.70 11.16 -5.09
N ILE A 87 -3.67 10.48 -5.55
CA ILE A 87 -3.67 9.03 -5.75
C ILE A 87 -3.76 8.36 -4.37
N ARG A 88 -4.86 7.64 -4.12
CA ARG A 88 -5.07 6.88 -2.88
C ARG A 88 -4.29 5.57 -2.89
N GLY A 89 -3.96 5.10 -1.68
CA GLY A 89 -3.26 3.84 -1.45
C GLY A 89 -1.74 3.94 -1.39
N LEU A 90 -1.18 5.10 -1.69
CA LEU A 90 0.26 5.35 -1.65
C LEU A 90 0.59 6.67 -0.96
N GLU A 91 1.88 6.81 -0.64
CA GLU A 91 2.48 8.07 -0.21
C GLU A 91 3.90 8.17 -0.77
N ALA A 92 4.17 9.24 -1.50
CA ALA A 92 5.45 9.56 -2.11
C ALA A 92 6.03 10.87 -1.53
N PRO A 93 7.34 11.09 -1.59
CA PRO A 93 7.95 12.37 -1.23
C PRO A 93 7.32 13.56 -1.97
N THR A 94 6.83 14.57 -1.25
CA THR A 94 6.09 15.70 -1.84
C THR A 94 6.98 16.87 -2.23
N LEU A 95 6.79 17.41 -3.43
CA LEU A 95 7.52 18.60 -3.89
C LEU A 95 6.97 19.92 -3.32
N ALA A 96 5.85 19.88 -2.59
CA ALA A 96 5.15 21.07 -2.10
C ALA A 96 5.71 21.65 -0.79
N VAL A 97 6.58 20.91 -0.08
CA VAL A 97 7.15 21.33 1.21
C VAL A 97 8.66 21.46 1.12
N ARG A 98 9.26 22.26 2.03
CA ARG A 98 10.72 22.29 2.20
C ARG A 98 11.20 20.91 2.65
N LEU A 99 11.73 20.17 1.70
CA LEU A 99 12.38 18.89 1.90
C LEU A 99 13.88 19.06 2.13
N SER A 100 14.52 18.05 2.72
CA SER A 100 15.96 17.85 2.60
C SER A 100 16.33 17.57 1.14
N ASP A 101 17.61 17.73 0.80
CA ASP A 101 18.09 17.52 -0.58
C ASP A 101 17.74 16.12 -1.11
N ASP A 102 17.93 15.07 -0.30
CA ASP A 102 17.64 13.68 -0.70
C ASP A 102 16.15 13.42 -0.92
N THR A 103 15.28 13.96 -0.05
CA THR A 103 13.83 13.77 -0.19
C THR A 103 13.29 14.56 -1.40
N LEU A 104 13.91 15.72 -1.70
CA LEU A 104 13.59 16.50 -2.88
C LEU A 104 13.95 15.74 -4.16
N GLU A 105 15.11 15.09 -4.20
CA GLU A 105 15.53 14.27 -5.35
C GLU A 105 14.55 13.12 -5.58
N LEU A 106 14.18 12.38 -4.52
CA LEU A 106 13.19 11.30 -4.63
C LEU A 106 11.82 11.81 -5.10
N GLY A 107 11.37 12.98 -4.64
CA GLY A 107 10.14 13.59 -5.13
C GLY A 107 10.20 13.93 -6.62
N GLN A 108 11.36 14.36 -7.12
CA GLN A 108 11.58 14.62 -8.54
C GLN A 108 11.61 13.31 -9.35
N GLN A 109 12.24 12.27 -8.82
CA GLN A 109 12.26 10.94 -9.44
C GLN A 109 10.84 10.34 -9.52
N ALA A 110 10.06 10.42 -8.43
CA ALA A 110 8.67 9.97 -8.38
C ALA A 110 7.80 10.70 -9.41
N LYS A 111 7.96 12.01 -9.52
CA LYS A 111 7.29 12.81 -10.55
C LYS A 111 7.69 12.37 -11.96
N ALA A 112 8.98 12.28 -12.24
CA ALA A 112 9.50 11.92 -13.56
C ALA A 112 9.02 10.52 -13.99
N PHE A 113 9.02 9.56 -13.06
CA PHE A 113 8.50 8.22 -13.27
C PHE A 113 7.02 8.24 -13.68
N LEU A 114 6.17 8.97 -12.95
CA LEU A 114 4.76 9.13 -13.33
C LEU A 114 4.60 9.87 -14.66
N GLU A 115 5.42 10.89 -14.94
CA GLU A 115 5.37 11.59 -16.22
C GLU A 115 5.67 10.65 -17.39
N GLU A 116 6.69 9.80 -17.27
CA GLU A 116 7.01 8.80 -18.28
C GLU A 116 5.92 7.72 -18.40
N LEU A 117 5.39 7.27 -17.26
CA LEU A 117 4.44 6.17 -17.21
C LEU A 117 3.05 6.56 -17.72
N ILE A 118 2.51 7.74 -17.36
CA ILE A 118 1.09 8.05 -17.58
C ILE A 118 0.80 9.41 -18.21
N LEU A 119 1.76 10.35 -18.35
CA LEU A 119 1.45 11.67 -18.89
C LEU A 119 0.96 11.60 -20.34
N LYS A 120 -0.17 12.27 -20.62
CA LYS A 120 -0.91 12.25 -21.89
C LYS A 120 -1.37 10.86 -22.31
N LYS A 121 -1.55 9.94 -21.36
CA LYS A 121 -2.09 8.60 -21.62
C LYS A 121 -3.50 8.47 -21.04
N PRO A 122 -4.35 7.64 -21.68
CA PRO A 122 -5.67 7.34 -21.14
C PRO A 122 -5.55 6.48 -19.88
N VAL A 123 -6.35 6.81 -18.88
CA VAL A 123 -6.43 6.11 -17.60
C VAL A 123 -7.89 5.89 -17.21
N ARG A 124 -8.13 4.96 -16.30
CA ARG A 124 -9.38 4.86 -15.57
C ARG A 124 -9.16 5.38 -14.15
N PHE A 125 -10.13 6.09 -13.58
CA PHE A 125 -10.00 6.58 -12.21
C PHE A 125 -11.32 6.59 -11.46
N GLN A 126 -11.25 6.50 -10.13
CA GLN A 126 -12.37 6.77 -9.23
C GLN A 126 -12.19 8.13 -8.59
N SER A 127 -13.30 8.81 -8.32
CA SER A 127 -13.34 10.08 -7.61
C SER A 127 -14.14 9.91 -6.34
N ILE A 128 -13.48 9.88 -5.18
CA ILE A 128 -14.05 9.45 -3.91
C ILE A 128 -14.48 10.65 -3.04
N GLU A 129 -13.60 11.64 -2.89
CA GLU A 129 -13.81 12.82 -2.04
C GLU A 129 -13.54 14.07 -2.86
N MET A 130 -14.40 14.35 -3.83
CA MET A 130 -14.22 15.50 -4.73
C MET A 130 -14.86 16.76 -4.13
N SER A 131 -14.07 17.80 -3.98
CA SER A 131 -14.54 19.14 -3.62
C SER A 131 -15.17 19.89 -4.80
N ASP A 132 -15.92 20.95 -4.49
CA ASP A 132 -16.54 21.83 -5.49
C ASP A 132 -15.54 22.48 -6.46
N ILE A 133 -14.28 22.63 -6.04
CA ILE A 133 -13.18 23.16 -6.86
C ILE A 133 -12.45 22.07 -7.67
N ARG A 134 -13.00 20.84 -7.72
CA ARG A 134 -12.46 19.67 -8.44
C ARG A 134 -11.07 19.22 -7.96
N TYR A 135 -10.80 19.40 -6.67
CA TYR A 135 -9.73 18.73 -5.96
C TYR A 135 -10.30 17.56 -5.18
N GLY A 136 -9.70 16.37 -5.30
CA GLY A 136 -10.18 15.23 -4.55
C GLY A 136 -9.21 14.06 -4.49
N HIS A 137 -9.67 13.00 -3.85
CA HIS A 137 -8.93 11.76 -3.67
C HIS A 137 -9.49 10.67 -4.57
N GLY A 138 -8.64 9.79 -5.07
CA GLY A 138 -9.10 8.68 -5.91
C GLY A 138 -8.06 7.65 -6.26
N TYR A 139 -8.52 6.53 -6.79
CA TYR A 139 -7.67 5.49 -7.38
C TYR A 139 -7.48 5.74 -8.87
N VAL A 140 -6.32 5.36 -9.39
CA VAL A 140 -5.98 5.46 -10.81
C VAL A 140 -5.52 4.08 -11.29
N GLU A 141 -6.07 3.66 -12.43
CA GLU A 141 -5.67 2.48 -13.17
C GLU A 141 -5.11 2.88 -14.53
N PHE A 142 -3.96 2.31 -14.88
CA PHE A 142 -3.35 2.42 -16.19
C PHE A 142 -3.18 1.02 -16.78
N GLU A 143 -3.64 0.83 -18.02
CA GLU A 143 -3.60 -0.48 -18.72
C GLU A 143 -4.21 -1.65 -17.91
N GLY A 144 -5.24 -1.36 -17.10
CA GLY A 144 -5.92 -2.36 -16.27
C GLY A 144 -5.17 -2.76 -14.99
N ARG A 145 -4.10 -2.03 -14.65
CA ARG A 145 -3.32 -2.19 -13.41
C ARG A 145 -3.43 -0.94 -12.54
N THR A 146 -3.52 -1.11 -11.22
CA THR A 146 -3.49 0.02 -10.28
C THR A 146 -2.13 0.71 -10.32
N LEU A 147 -2.14 2.03 -10.45
CA LEU A 147 -0.93 2.86 -10.45
C LEU A 147 -0.16 2.76 -9.13
N VAL A 148 -0.85 2.42 -8.03
CA VAL A 148 -0.23 2.13 -6.73
C VAL A 148 0.82 1.04 -6.89
N MET A 149 0.54 -0.01 -7.66
CA MET A 149 1.48 -1.11 -7.84
C MET A 149 2.77 -0.65 -8.50
N ASP A 150 2.70 0.14 -9.57
CA ASP A 150 3.87 0.62 -10.31
C ASP A 150 4.76 1.55 -9.44
N MET A 151 4.13 2.38 -8.61
CA MET A 151 4.83 3.26 -7.67
C MET A 151 5.52 2.50 -6.52
N ILE A 152 4.91 1.41 -6.06
CA ILE A 152 5.47 0.58 -4.99
C ILE A 152 6.59 -0.31 -5.52
N GLU A 153 6.41 -0.92 -6.69
CA GLU A 153 7.45 -1.76 -7.33
C GLU A 153 8.72 -0.97 -7.65
N SER A 154 8.59 0.32 -7.97
CA SER A 154 9.74 1.22 -8.21
C SER A 154 10.41 1.72 -6.91
N GLY A 155 9.80 1.50 -5.74
CA GLY A 155 10.28 2.04 -4.47
C GLY A 155 10.17 3.57 -4.35
N LEU A 156 9.37 4.22 -5.21
CA LEU A 156 9.19 5.69 -5.20
C LEU A 156 8.04 6.15 -4.29
N ALA A 157 7.34 5.19 -3.68
CA ALA A 157 6.30 5.42 -2.70
C ALA A 157 6.26 4.28 -1.66
N ARG A 158 5.59 4.55 -0.53
CA ARG A 158 5.15 3.54 0.44
C ARG A 158 3.63 3.33 0.38
N LEU A 159 3.14 2.19 0.85
CA LEU A 159 1.69 1.94 0.94
C LEU A 159 1.07 2.76 2.07
N LYS A 160 -0.04 3.44 1.78
CA LYS A 160 -0.93 4.01 2.80
C LYS A 160 -2.04 3.00 3.10
N ARG A 161 -1.72 2.02 3.96
CA ARG A 161 -2.58 0.83 4.23
C ARG A 161 -4.01 1.19 4.66
N SER A 162 -4.19 2.27 5.42
CA SER A 162 -5.51 2.74 5.86
C SER A 162 -6.46 3.10 4.70
N GLU A 163 -5.95 3.35 3.51
CA GLU A 163 -6.78 3.63 2.33
C GLU A 163 -7.13 2.36 1.55
N LEU A 164 -6.41 1.26 1.76
CA LEU A 164 -6.51 0.04 0.96
C LEU A 164 -7.44 -1.02 1.57
N THR A 165 -8.16 -0.69 2.63
CA THR A 165 -9.03 -1.60 3.40
C THR A 165 -10.14 -2.25 2.58
N HIS A 166 -10.57 -1.58 1.51
CA HIS A 166 -11.61 -2.03 0.58
C HIS A 166 -11.12 -2.98 -0.51
N LEU A 167 -9.80 -3.10 -0.70
CA LEU A 167 -9.25 -3.97 -1.72
C LEU A 167 -9.50 -5.44 -1.37
N LYS A 168 -9.74 -6.23 -2.42
CA LYS A 168 -9.74 -7.70 -2.30
C LYS A 168 -8.42 -8.17 -1.72
N ARG A 169 -8.49 -9.23 -0.90
CA ARG A 169 -7.32 -9.83 -0.24
C ARG A 169 -6.18 -10.08 -1.21
N GLU A 170 -6.47 -10.67 -2.38
CA GLU A 170 -5.44 -11.03 -3.35
C GLU A 170 -4.67 -9.79 -3.84
N THR A 171 -5.39 -8.71 -4.15
CA THR A 171 -4.80 -7.45 -4.60
C THR A 171 -4.00 -6.77 -3.49
N LEU A 172 -4.55 -6.71 -2.27
CA LEU A 172 -3.86 -6.11 -1.14
C LEU A 172 -2.55 -6.85 -0.83
N PHE A 173 -2.60 -8.19 -0.77
CA PHE A 173 -1.41 -8.98 -0.48
C PHE A 173 -0.37 -8.90 -1.58
N ALA A 174 -0.78 -8.77 -2.85
CA ALA A 174 0.15 -8.51 -3.94
C ALA A 174 0.89 -7.16 -3.74
N LEU A 175 0.18 -6.12 -3.31
CA LEU A 175 0.79 -4.82 -2.99
C LEU A 175 1.75 -4.92 -1.80
N LEU A 176 1.34 -5.60 -0.73
CA LEU A 176 2.19 -5.80 0.47
C LEU A 176 3.47 -6.59 0.11
N ASP A 177 3.35 -7.61 -0.73
CA ASP A 177 4.50 -8.39 -1.20
C ASP A 177 5.44 -7.53 -2.07
N ALA A 178 4.90 -6.67 -2.93
CA ALA A 178 5.68 -5.73 -3.74
C ALA A 178 6.43 -4.70 -2.86
N GLU A 179 5.77 -4.13 -1.85
CA GLU A 179 6.41 -3.20 -0.92
C GLU A 179 7.55 -3.87 -0.15
N ARG A 180 7.33 -5.09 0.37
CA ARG A 180 8.37 -5.84 1.08
C ARG A 180 9.57 -6.15 0.17
N LYS A 181 9.32 -6.42 -1.11
CA LYS A 181 10.39 -6.59 -2.09
C LYS A 181 11.18 -5.30 -2.30
N ALA A 182 10.52 -4.17 -2.50
CA ALA A 182 11.18 -2.88 -2.65
C ALA A 182 11.99 -2.48 -1.40
N GLN A 183 11.47 -2.79 -0.20
CA GLN A 183 12.17 -2.64 1.07
C GLN A 183 13.42 -3.51 1.16
N ALA A 184 13.31 -4.80 0.84
CA ALA A 184 14.43 -5.73 0.89
C ALA A 184 15.53 -5.38 -0.11
N ASP A 185 15.14 -4.82 -1.26
CA ASP A 185 16.05 -4.36 -2.31
C ASP A 185 16.61 -2.93 -2.03
N GLY A 186 16.15 -2.25 -0.97
CA GLY A 186 16.61 -0.91 -0.58
C GLY A 186 16.31 0.18 -1.60
N LEU A 187 15.19 0.07 -2.33
CA LEU A 187 14.86 0.95 -3.45
C LEU A 187 14.27 2.28 -2.98
N GLY A 188 14.72 3.38 -3.59
CA GLY A 188 14.13 4.71 -3.47
C GLY A 188 13.92 5.16 -2.03
N VAL A 189 12.66 5.23 -1.60
CA VAL A 189 12.25 5.65 -0.25
C VAL A 189 12.73 4.70 0.86
N TRP A 190 13.23 3.51 0.49
CA TRP A 190 13.78 2.48 1.38
C TRP A 190 15.32 2.45 1.40
N ALA A 191 15.99 3.40 0.75
CA ALA A 191 17.44 3.49 0.76
C ALA A 191 18.00 3.66 2.19
N GLU A 192 19.11 3.00 2.49
CA GLU A 192 19.74 3.07 3.81
C GLU A 192 20.23 4.49 4.13
N GLY A 193 19.98 4.95 5.36
CA GLY A 193 20.40 6.28 5.82
C GLY A 193 19.44 7.41 5.46
N LEU A 194 18.34 7.11 4.77
CA LEU A 194 17.30 8.08 4.43
C LEU A 194 16.28 8.22 5.58
N ASP A 195 16.00 9.45 6.00
CA ASP A 195 14.93 9.76 6.97
C ASP A 195 13.87 10.64 6.29
N ILE A 196 12.76 10.03 5.87
CA ILE A 196 11.62 10.74 5.27
C ILE A 196 10.60 11.04 6.36
N ASN A 197 10.27 12.33 6.51
CA ASN A 197 9.14 12.73 7.34
C ASN A 197 7.82 12.60 6.57
N TRP A 198 7.14 11.48 6.79
CA TRP A 198 5.85 11.16 6.17
C TRP A 198 4.64 11.94 6.71
N THR A 199 4.80 12.68 7.81
CA THR A 199 3.70 13.49 8.38
C THR A 199 3.52 14.83 7.65
N VAL A 200 4.48 15.19 6.81
CA VAL A 200 4.51 16.48 6.13
C VAL A 200 3.73 16.39 4.82
N GLY A 201 2.55 17.01 4.78
CA GLY A 201 1.67 17.02 3.61
C GLY A 201 0.42 16.14 3.74
N ASP A 202 0.26 15.42 4.86
CA ASP A 202 -1.01 14.78 5.20
C ASP A 202 -1.99 15.81 5.80
N TYR A 203 -2.64 16.57 4.92
CA TYR A 203 -3.69 17.52 5.32
C TYR A 203 -5.04 16.84 5.61
N SER A 204 -5.11 15.50 5.58
CA SER A 204 -6.35 14.79 5.91
C SER A 204 -6.58 14.65 7.43
N GLU A 205 -5.55 14.88 8.25
CA GLU A 205 -5.58 14.76 9.71
C GLU A 205 -5.52 16.09 10.47
N THR A 206 -5.72 17.26 9.83
CA THR A 206 -5.92 18.48 10.61
C THR A 206 -7.24 18.38 11.37
N GLU A 207 -7.17 17.92 12.63
CA GLU A 207 -8.20 18.14 13.62
C GLU A 207 -8.62 19.61 13.53
N VAL A 208 -9.90 19.82 13.27
CA VAL A 208 -10.52 21.14 13.39
C VAL A 208 -10.36 21.54 14.85
N VAL A 209 -9.31 22.28 15.17
CA VAL A 209 -9.18 22.94 16.47
C VAL A 209 -10.42 23.84 16.58
N PRO A 210 -11.36 23.57 17.50
CA PRO A 210 -12.51 24.43 17.65
C PRO A 210 -11.98 25.82 18.01
N ALA A 211 -12.47 26.83 17.29
CA ALA A 211 -12.14 28.21 17.58
C ALA A 211 -12.46 28.46 19.07
N ALA A 212 -11.43 28.85 19.83
CA ALA A 212 -11.63 29.25 21.21
C ALA A 212 -12.59 30.44 21.22
N GLU A 213 -13.70 30.27 21.95
CA GLU A 213 -14.65 31.35 22.27
C GLU A 213 -14.00 32.45 23.13
#